data_AF-A0A090T4K2-F1
#
_entry.id   AF-A0A090T4K2-F1
#
_cell.length_a   1.000
_cell.length_b   1.000
_cell.length_c   1.000
_cell.angle_alpha   90.00
_cell.angle_beta   90.00
_cell.angle_gamma   90.00
#
_symmetry.space_group_name_H-M   'P 1'
#
loop_
_entity.id
_entity.type
_entity.pdbx_description
1 polymer ?
#
loop_
_entity_poly.entity_id
_entity_poly.type
_entity_poly.pdbx_seq_one_letter_code
_entity_poly.pdbx_strand_id
1 'polypeptide(L)'
;MELEQSVIAITGAGQGLGQTMATSLAQQGASLALLDVNQDALTETKELCEAFGVKAQTYQVDVTNEEQVEKVFRDIVTEFGSLNGLVNNAGILRDGMLVKSRDGEISKMSLGDFNAVINVNLTGTFLCGREAAVQMIESDSRGSLLIFPVCREQATWGKPTTRLPKQQSQRCHPYGVKNLLVTASVLLLLHQVLWRRR
;
A
#
# COMPACT_ATOMS: atom_id res chain seq x y z
N MET A 1 18.98 6.23 1.26
CA MET A 1 18.69 6.50 -0.16
C MET A 1 18.54 8.00 -0.26
N GLU A 2 19.30 8.65 -1.12
CA GLU A 2 19.03 10.05 -1.47
C GLU A 2 17.72 10.08 -2.27
N LEU A 3 16.78 10.94 -1.87
CA LEU A 3 15.44 10.97 -2.47
C LEU A 3 15.39 11.84 -3.74
N GLU A 4 16.26 12.83 -3.83
CA GLU A 4 16.47 13.61 -5.03
C GLU A 4 16.82 12.68 -6.20
N GLN A 5 16.05 12.78 -7.29
CA GLN A 5 16.17 11.95 -8.49
C GLN A 5 15.80 10.47 -8.32
N SER A 6 15.33 10.05 -7.13
CA SER A 6 14.77 8.71 -6.96
C SER A 6 13.39 8.58 -7.58
N VAL A 7 13.08 7.40 -8.12
CA VAL A 7 11.77 7.06 -8.69
C VAL A 7 11.03 6.15 -7.73
N ILE A 8 9.89 6.61 -7.22
CA ILE A 8 9.09 5.87 -6.22
C ILE A 8 7.71 5.58 -6.78
N ALA A 9 7.35 4.31 -6.85
CA ALA A 9 5.99 3.86 -7.14
C ALA A 9 5.15 3.84 -5.84
N ILE A 10 3.91 4.31 -5.89
CA ILE A 10 3.01 4.35 -4.73
C ILE A 10 1.66 3.78 -5.13
N THR A 11 1.20 2.72 -4.48
CA THR A 11 -0.15 2.17 -4.69
C THR A 11 -1.17 2.80 -3.75
N GLY A 12 -2.41 2.95 -4.21
CA GLY A 12 -3.44 3.67 -3.47
C GLY A 12 -3.11 5.17 -3.37
N ALA A 13 -2.44 5.72 -4.38
CA ALA A 13 -1.91 7.08 -4.34
C ALA A 13 -2.99 8.15 -4.46
N GLY A 14 -4.20 7.82 -4.91
CA GLY A 14 -5.25 8.81 -5.17
C GLY A 14 -5.80 9.49 -3.92
N GLN A 15 -5.61 8.92 -2.72
CA GLN A 15 -6.23 9.46 -1.51
C GLN A 15 -5.50 9.11 -0.21
N GLY A 16 -5.85 9.82 0.86
CA GLY A 16 -5.47 9.50 2.24
C GLY A 16 -3.96 9.46 2.44
N LEU A 17 -3.46 8.35 3.03
CA LEU A 17 -2.04 8.19 3.29
C LEU A 17 -1.21 8.10 2.01
N GLY A 18 -1.73 7.49 0.94
CA GLY A 18 -1.02 7.38 -0.33
C GLY A 18 -0.71 8.74 -0.95
N GLN A 19 -1.72 9.61 -1.05
CA GLN A 19 -1.57 10.98 -1.53
C GLN A 19 -0.65 11.81 -0.62
N THR A 20 -0.77 11.65 0.70
CA THR A 20 0.08 12.36 1.67
C THR A 20 1.55 11.96 1.52
N MET A 21 1.82 10.67 1.32
CA MET A 21 3.17 10.18 1.07
C MET A 21 3.71 10.65 -0.28
N ALA A 22 2.87 10.64 -1.31
CA ALA A 22 3.24 11.16 -2.62
C ALA A 22 3.68 12.62 -2.52
N THR A 23 2.84 13.49 -1.97
CA THR A 23 3.18 14.90 -1.81
C THR A 23 4.41 15.13 -0.94
N SER A 24 4.58 14.36 0.14
CA SER A 24 5.77 14.44 1.01
C SER A 24 7.06 13.97 0.33
N LEU A 25 7.01 12.96 -0.53
CA LEU A 25 8.17 12.50 -1.31
C LEU A 25 8.50 13.45 -2.45
N ALA A 26 7.48 14.05 -3.09
CA ALA A 26 7.66 15.09 -4.10
C ALA A 26 8.36 16.33 -3.53
N GLN A 27 8.00 16.76 -2.33
CA GLN A 27 8.71 17.85 -1.60
C GLN A 27 10.20 17.57 -1.37
N GLN A 28 10.58 16.29 -1.32
CA GLN A 28 11.96 15.85 -1.14
C GLN A 28 12.67 15.57 -2.48
N GLY A 29 12.08 15.94 -3.62
CA GLY A 29 12.69 15.84 -4.95
C GLY A 29 12.55 14.47 -5.63
N ALA A 30 11.73 13.57 -5.10
CA ALA A 30 11.49 12.27 -5.72
C ALA A 30 10.51 12.37 -6.90
N SER A 31 10.80 11.65 -7.98
CA SER A 31 9.89 11.45 -9.10
C SER A 31 8.91 10.31 -8.81
N LEU A 32 7.63 10.50 -9.11
CA LEU A 32 6.58 9.61 -8.60
C LEU A 32 5.81 8.89 -9.70
N ALA A 33 5.68 7.57 -9.54
CA ALA A 33 4.70 6.75 -10.24
C ALA A 33 3.50 6.52 -9.30
N LEU A 34 2.36 7.11 -9.64
CA LEU A 34 1.15 7.12 -8.82
C LEU A 34 0.17 6.07 -9.34
N LEU A 35 -0.09 5.03 -8.56
CA LEU A 35 -0.93 3.88 -8.93
C LEU A 35 -2.22 3.88 -8.10
N ASP A 36 -3.37 3.81 -8.77
CA ASP A 36 -4.68 3.68 -8.13
C ASP A 36 -5.72 3.16 -9.14
N VAL A 37 -6.89 2.72 -8.67
CA VAL A 37 -8.03 2.40 -9.54
C VAL A 37 -8.80 3.65 -9.98
N ASN A 38 -8.70 4.74 -9.20
CA ASN A 38 -9.41 6.00 -9.47
C ASN A 38 -8.51 7.01 -10.20
N GLN A 39 -8.75 7.19 -11.50
CA GLN A 39 -7.97 8.10 -12.35
C GLN A 39 -8.15 9.59 -12.00
N ASP A 40 -9.32 10.01 -11.55
CA ASP A 40 -9.57 11.41 -11.19
C ASP A 40 -8.78 11.79 -9.93
N ALA A 41 -8.80 10.90 -8.93
CA ALA A 41 -8.04 11.07 -7.69
C ALA A 41 -6.50 11.04 -7.93
N LEU A 42 -6.05 10.23 -8.90
CA LEU A 42 -4.67 10.25 -9.36
C LEU A 42 -4.27 11.57 -10.00
N THR A 43 -5.17 12.16 -10.78
CA THR A 43 -4.92 13.44 -11.47
C THR A 43 -4.74 14.57 -10.46
N GLU A 44 -5.61 14.66 -9.45
CA GLU A 44 -5.46 15.61 -8.35
C GLU A 44 -4.10 15.41 -7.62
N THR A 45 -3.75 14.17 -7.31
CA THR A 45 -2.49 13.86 -6.63
C THR A 45 -1.27 14.22 -7.48
N LYS A 46 -1.34 14.01 -8.81
CA LYS A 46 -0.28 14.37 -9.75
C LYS A 46 -0.04 15.88 -9.74
N GLU A 47 -1.09 16.68 -9.84
CA GLU A 47 -0.98 18.16 -9.81
C GLU A 47 -0.32 18.65 -8.53
N LEU A 48 -0.69 18.08 -7.37
CA LEU A 48 -0.07 18.40 -6.09
C LEU A 48 1.43 18.06 -6.05
N CYS A 49 1.84 16.96 -6.70
CA CYS A 49 3.25 16.57 -6.75
C CYS A 49 4.05 17.45 -7.72
N GLU A 50 3.51 17.71 -8.92
CA GLU A 50 4.17 18.53 -9.94
C GLU A 50 4.35 19.99 -9.49
N ALA A 51 3.53 20.48 -8.56
CA ALA A 51 3.72 21.78 -7.92
C ALA A 51 5.08 21.93 -7.19
N PHE A 52 5.74 20.83 -6.82
CA PHE A 52 7.08 20.82 -6.25
C PHE A 52 8.20 20.70 -7.31
N GLY A 53 7.86 20.73 -8.60
CA GLY A 53 8.82 20.67 -9.71
C GLY A 53 9.37 19.28 -10.03
N VAL A 54 8.80 18.23 -9.44
CA VAL A 54 9.18 16.84 -9.73
C VAL A 54 8.34 16.26 -10.86
N LYS A 55 8.86 15.21 -11.51
CA LYS A 55 8.10 14.44 -12.50
C LYS A 55 7.13 13.50 -11.77
N ALA A 56 5.83 13.57 -12.08
CA ALA A 56 4.84 12.60 -11.62
C ALA A 56 4.05 12.01 -12.79
N GLN A 57 3.82 10.70 -12.78
CA GLN A 57 2.98 10.01 -13.76
C GLN A 57 1.94 9.16 -13.06
N THR A 58 0.76 9.05 -13.68
CA THR A 58 -0.39 8.33 -13.14
C THR A 58 -0.61 7.05 -13.90
N TYR A 59 -0.93 5.98 -13.19
CA TYR A 59 -1.28 4.71 -13.77
C TYR A 59 -2.57 4.18 -13.14
N GLN A 60 -3.62 4.08 -13.95
CA GLN A 60 -4.84 3.41 -13.52
C GLN A 60 -4.61 1.90 -13.51
N VAL A 61 -4.64 1.29 -12.33
CA VAL A 61 -4.30 -0.12 -12.15
C VAL A 61 -5.10 -0.74 -11.01
N ASP A 62 -5.71 -1.89 -11.28
CA ASP A 62 -6.21 -2.78 -10.24
C ASP A 62 -5.06 -3.67 -9.76
N VAL A 63 -4.58 -3.44 -8.54
CA VAL A 63 -3.48 -4.22 -7.94
C VAL A 63 -3.81 -5.70 -7.78
N THR A 64 -5.07 -6.11 -7.90
CA THR A 64 -5.48 -7.51 -7.87
C THR A 64 -5.37 -8.22 -9.22
N ASN A 65 -5.13 -7.47 -10.31
CA ASN A 65 -4.96 -7.99 -11.65
C ASN A 65 -3.47 -8.10 -12.00
N GLU A 66 -2.97 -9.34 -12.08
CA GLU A 66 -1.56 -9.63 -12.34
C GLU A 66 -1.04 -9.04 -13.66
N GLU A 67 -1.77 -9.20 -14.76
CA GLU A 67 -1.35 -8.68 -16.07
C GLU A 67 -1.24 -7.15 -16.08
N GLN A 68 -2.17 -6.46 -15.41
CA GLN A 68 -2.10 -5.00 -15.29
C GLN A 68 -0.91 -4.58 -14.44
N VAL A 69 -0.65 -5.25 -13.33
CA VAL A 69 0.50 -4.96 -12.46
C VAL A 69 1.82 -5.17 -13.21
N GLU A 70 1.99 -6.30 -13.87
CA GLU A 70 3.19 -6.57 -14.69
C GLU A 70 3.42 -5.50 -15.75
N LYS A 71 2.35 -5.12 -16.47
CA LYS A 71 2.44 -4.07 -17.48
C LYS A 71 2.85 -2.73 -16.87
N VAL A 72 2.23 -2.32 -15.78
CA VAL A 72 2.46 -1.01 -15.17
C VAL A 72 3.91 -0.85 -14.69
N PHE A 73 4.49 -1.90 -14.09
CA PHE A 73 5.86 -1.83 -13.60
C PHE A 73 6.89 -1.75 -14.73
N ARG A 74 6.63 -2.39 -15.87
CA ARG A 74 7.46 -2.20 -17.09
C ARG A 74 7.32 -0.79 -17.66
N ASP A 75 6.10 -0.26 -17.71
CA ASP A 75 5.85 1.09 -18.20
C ASP A 75 6.56 2.15 -17.34
N ILE A 76 6.54 1.97 -16.00
CA ILE A 76 7.26 2.85 -15.06
C ILE A 76 8.75 2.91 -15.39
N VAL A 77 9.42 1.76 -15.54
CA VAL A 77 10.86 1.77 -15.89
C VAL A 77 11.09 2.36 -17.28
N THR A 78 10.20 2.11 -18.23
CA THR A 78 10.31 2.70 -19.58
C THR A 78 10.23 4.23 -19.54
N GLU A 79 9.35 4.80 -18.72
CA GLU A 79 9.11 6.24 -18.65
C GLU A 79 10.08 6.98 -17.74
N PHE A 80 10.54 6.35 -16.65
CA PHE A 80 11.41 6.97 -15.66
C PHE A 80 12.87 6.52 -15.76
N GLY A 81 13.16 5.45 -16.50
CA GLY A 81 14.49 4.86 -16.68
C GLY A 81 14.94 3.94 -15.55
N SER A 82 14.38 4.06 -14.34
CA SER A 82 14.65 3.17 -13.21
C SER A 82 13.51 3.17 -12.21
N LEU A 83 13.56 2.23 -11.25
CA LEU A 83 12.69 2.22 -10.08
C LEU A 83 13.56 2.07 -8.82
N ASN A 84 13.40 2.97 -7.85
CA ASN A 84 14.20 2.97 -6.62
C ASN A 84 13.36 2.68 -5.37
N GLY A 85 12.04 2.80 -5.45
CA GLY A 85 11.19 2.43 -4.34
C GLY A 85 9.78 2.03 -4.72
N LEU A 86 9.16 1.23 -3.86
CA LEU A 86 7.74 0.95 -3.90
C LEU A 86 7.15 1.19 -2.51
N VAL A 87 6.04 1.92 -2.47
CA VAL A 87 5.16 2.04 -1.33
C VAL A 87 3.88 1.24 -1.62
N ASN A 88 3.79 0.04 -1.04
CA ASN A 88 2.58 -0.77 -1.06
C ASN A 88 1.61 -0.23 0.00
N ASN A 89 0.67 0.61 -0.43
CA ASN A 89 -0.31 1.28 0.43
C ASN A 89 -1.76 1.02 0.01
N ALA A 90 -2.03 0.58 -1.23
CA ALA A 90 -3.38 0.21 -1.63
C ALA A 90 -4.00 -0.80 -0.66
N GLY A 91 -5.19 -0.47 -0.15
CA GLY A 91 -5.84 -1.27 0.87
C GLY A 91 -7.30 -0.93 1.01
N ILE A 92 -8.12 -1.95 1.19
CA ILE A 92 -9.54 -1.81 1.51
C ILE A 92 -9.85 -2.39 2.87
N LEU A 93 -10.90 -1.85 3.47
CA LEU A 93 -11.60 -2.45 4.58
C LEU A 93 -12.98 -2.87 4.06
N ARG A 94 -13.26 -4.17 4.12
CA ARG A 94 -14.62 -4.70 4.10
C ARG A 94 -14.86 -5.27 5.48
N ASP A 95 -16.00 -4.88 6.03
CA ASP A 95 -16.50 -5.21 7.35
C ASP A 95 -15.45 -5.48 8.46
N GLY A 96 -15.27 -4.53 9.38
CA GLY A 96 -14.19 -4.59 10.37
C GLY A 96 -14.34 -5.66 11.46
N MET A 97 -15.35 -6.53 11.42
CA MET A 97 -15.57 -7.62 12.38
C MET A 97 -16.01 -8.90 11.65
N LEU A 98 -15.41 -10.04 12.01
CA LEU A 98 -15.80 -11.36 11.48
C LEU A 98 -17.26 -11.71 11.81
N VAL A 99 -17.68 -11.31 13.01
CA VAL A 99 -19.02 -11.49 13.53
C VAL A 99 -19.41 -10.21 14.24
N LYS A 100 -20.56 -9.65 13.91
CA LYS A 100 -21.19 -8.57 14.66
C LYS A 100 -22.32 -9.16 15.48
N SER A 101 -22.39 -8.78 16.74
CA SER A 101 -23.57 -9.00 17.57
C SER A 101 -24.09 -7.64 18.01
N ARG A 102 -25.31 -7.30 17.61
CA ARG A 102 -25.95 -6.03 17.96
C ARG A 102 -27.44 -6.25 18.16
N ASP A 103 -27.96 -5.75 19.28
CA ASP A 103 -29.40 -5.76 19.59
C ASP A 103 -30.07 -7.14 19.48
N GLY A 104 -29.31 -8.21 19.80
CA GLY A 104 -29.79 -9.61 19.73
C GLY A 104 -29.60 -10.28 18.36
N GLU A 105 -29.17 -9.56 17.33
CA GLU A 105 -28.89 -10.11 16.01
C GLU A 105 -27.40 -10.40 15.82
N ILE A 106 -27.11 -11.52 15.13
CA ILE A 106 -25.76 -11.92 14.75
C ILE A 106 -25.63 -11.85 13.22
N SER A 107 -24.71 -11.02 12.73
CA SER A 107 -24.32 -11.01 11.32
C SER A 107 -22.85 -11.41 11.17
N LYS A 108 -22.54 -12.08 10.07
CA LYS A 108 -21.19 -12.57 9.75
C LYS A 108 -20.66 -11.82 8.53
N MET A 109 -19.36 -11.62 8.51
CA MET A 109 -18.67 -11.18 7.30
C MET A 109 -18.92 -12.20 6.18
N SER A 110 -19.23 -11.70 4.98
CA SER A 110 -19.37 -12.58 3.82
C SER A 110 -18.00 -13.10 3.37
N LEU A 111 -17.97 -14.29 2.77
CA LEU A 111 -16.74 -14.80 2.17
C LEU A 111 -16.25 -13.90 1.02
N GLY A 112 -17.17 -13.26 0.28
CA GLY A 112 -16.84 -12.30 -0.78
C GLY A 112 -16.10 -11.08 -0.25
N ASP A 113 -16.57 -10.50 0.85
CA ASP A 113 -15.90 -9.38 1.53
C ASP A 113 -14.51 -9.77 2.02
N PHE A 114 -14.39 -10.97 2.60
CA PHE A 114 -13.10 -11.48 3.08
C PHE A 114 -12.12 -11.64 1.92
N ASN A 115 -12.55 -12.29 0.83
CA ASN A 115 -11.74 -12.49 -0.36
C ASN A 115 -11.34 -11.15 -1.01
N ALA A 116 -12.23 -10.15 -1.02
CA ALA A 116 -11.89 -8.83 -1.53
C ALA A 116 -10.76 -8.17 -0.70
N VAL A 117 -10.81 -8.27 0.63
CA VAL A 117 -9.76 -7.77 1.52
C VAL A 117 -8.44 -8.51 1.27
N ILE A 118 -8.48 -9.84 1.12
CA ILE A 118 -7.29 -10.64 0.82
C ILE A 118 -6.71 -10.26 -0.54
N ASN A 119 -7.53 -10.14 -1.57
CA ASN A 119 -7.06 -9.84 -2.92
C ASN A 119 -6.35 -8.49 -2.98
N VAL A 120 -6.91 -7.44 -2.40
CA VAL A 120 -6.25 -6.12 -2.42
C VAL A 120 -5.06 -6.07 -1.45
N ASN A 121 -5.30 -6.39 -0.17
CA ASN A 121 -4.32 -6.08 0.88
C ASN A 121 -3.18 -7.10 0.95
N LEU A 122 -3.35 -8.30 0.41
CA LEU A 122 -2.33 -9.34 0.40
C LEU A 122 -1.87 -9.66 -1.01
N THR A 123 -2.76 -10.12 -1.88
CA THR A 123 -2.38 -10.53 -3.24
C THR A 123 -1.80 -9.34 -4.01
N GLY A 124 -2.43 -8.17 -3.95
CA GLY A 124 -1.92 -6.97 -4.60
C GLY A 124 -0.56 -6.51 -4.06
N THR A 125 -0.37 -6.57 -2.74
CA THR A 125 0.95 -6.29 -2.12
C THR A 125 2.02 -7.24 -2.62
N PHE A 126 1.70 -8.53 -2.75
CA PHE A 126 2.61 -9.54 -3.28
C PHE A 126 2.96 -9.25 -4.75
N LEU A 127 1.96 -9.04 -5.61
CA LEU A 127 2.15 -8.79 -7.03
C LEU A 127 3.00 -7.54 -7.27
N CYS A 128 2.63 -6.41 -6.68
CA CYS A 128 3.38 -5.17 -6.82
C CYS A 128 4.80 -5.30 -6.25
N GLY A 129 4.96 -5.95 -5.10
CA GLY A 129 6.27 -6.20 -4.50
C GLY A 129 7.18 -7.07 -5.37
N ARG A 130 6.64 -8.12 -5.98
CA ARG A 130 7.35 -9.00 -6.91
C ARG A 130 7.82 -8.23 -8.14
N GLU A 131 6.93 -7.51 -8.81
CA GLU A 131 7.26 -6.78 -10.03
C GLU A 131 8.21 -5.62 -9.78
N ALA A 132 8.04 -4.88 -8.69
CA ALA A 132 9.01 -3.86 -8.29
C ALA A 132 10.40 -4.46 -8.05
N ALA A 133 10.49 -5.62 -7.38
CA ALA A 133 11.76 -6.29 -7.15
C ALA A 133 12.42 -6.74 -8.46
N VAL A 134 11.65 -7.30 -9.40
CA VAL A 134 12.14 -7.66 -10.75
C VAL A 134 12.73 -6.42 -11.42
N GLN A 135 11.98 -5.33 -11.49
CA GLN A 135 12.41 -4.09 -12.14
C GLN A 135 13.63 -3.45 -11.46
N MET A 136 13.71 -3.46 -10.13
CA MET A 136 14.88 -2.98 -9.40
C MET A 136 16.13 -3.82 -9.67
N ILE A 137 15.97 -5.14 -9.79
CA ILE A 137 17.06 -6.09 -10.09
C ILE A 137 17.57 -5.91 -11.52
N GLU A 138 16.66 -5.77 -12.49
CA GLU A 138 16.99 -5.60 -13.91
C GLU A 138 17.65 -4.26 -14.20
N SER A 139 17.23 -3.19 -13.50
CA SER A 139 17.81 -1.85 -13.61
C SER A 139 19.06 -1.62 -12.74
N ASP A 140 19.56 -2.64 -12.05
CA ASP A 140 20.66 -2.58 -11.07
C ASP A 140 20.49 -1.46 -10.01
N SER A 141 19.25 -1.21 -9.62
CA SER A 141 18.87 -0.20 -8.65
C SER A 141 18.98 -0.75 -7.22
N ARG A 142 19.59 0.03 -6.31
CA ARG A 142 19.56 -0.24 -4.86
C ARG A 142 18.21 0.19 -4.27
N GLY A 143 17.15 -0.47 -4.72
CA GLY A 143 15.78 -0.09 -4.37
C GLY A 143 15.35 -0.53 -2.97
N SER A 144 14.28 0.07 -2.46
CA SER A 144 13.66 -0.26 -1.16
C SER A 144 12.15 -0.44 -1.28
N LEU A 145 11.60 -1.42 -0.56
CA LEU A 145 10.16 -1.70 -0.54
C LEU A 145 9.60 -1.33 0.84
N LEU A 146 8.58 -0.47 0.88
CA LEU A 146 7.83 -0.10 2.07
C LEU A 146 6.41 -0.65 1.94
N ILE A 147 5.95 -1.37 2.97
CA ILE A 147 4.62 -1.99 2.99
C ILE A 147 3.84 -1.43 4.18
N PHE A 148 2.67 -0.86 3.92
CA PHE A 148 1.77 -0.38 4.96
C PHE A 148 0.79 -1.48 5.35
N PRO A 149 0.88 -2.04 6.57
CA PRO A 149 -0.11 -3.01 7.02
C PRO A 149 -1.44 -2.29 7.27
N VAL A 150 -2.50 -2.77 6.62
CA VAL A 150 -3.86 -2.38 6.97
C VAL A 150 -4.20 -2.99 8.33
N CYS A 151 -4.01 -2.22 9.41
CA CYS A 151 -4.30 -2.62 10.77
C CYS A 151 -5.45 -1.76 11.32
N ARG A 152 -6.59 -2.39 11.61
CA ARG A 152 -7.67 -1.74 12.36
C ARG A 152 -7.59 -2.19 13.81
N GLU A 153 -7.50 -1.24 14.73
CA GLU A 153 -7.68 -1.47 16.14
C GLU A 153 -9.19 -1.53 16.44
N GLN A 154 -9.77 -2.74 16.46
CA GLN A 154 -11.00 -3.06 17.19
C GLN A 154 -11.41 -4.54 16.99
N ALA A 155 -11.04 -5.38 17.96
CA ALA A 155 -11.74 -6.61 18.28
C ALA A 155 -11.68 -6.79 19.80
N THR A 156 -12.43 -5.97 20.54
CA THR A 156 -12.63 -6.20 21.98
C THR A 156 -13.90 -7.01 22.17
N TRP A 157 -13.75 -8.25 22.61
CA TRP A 157 -14.86 -9.10 22.99
C TRP A 157 -15.31 -8.75 24.42
N GLY A 158 -16.59 -8.45 24.61
CA GLY A 158 -17.22 -8.41 25.94
C GLY A 158 -16.98 -7.16 26.80
N LYS A 159 -16.56 -6.01 26.24
CA LYS A 159 -16.59 -4.74 26.98
C LYS A 159 -17.66 -3.79 26.43
N PRO A 160 -18.51 -3.19 27.27
CA PRO A 160 -19.45 -2.16 26.83
C PRO A 160 -18.66 -1.00 26.21
N THR A 161 -19.10 -0.54 25.04
CA THR A 161 -18.53 0.58 24.30
C THR A 161 -18.77 1.89 25.04
N THR A 162 -18.01 2.16 26.10
CA THR A 162 -17.83 3.54 26.56
C THR A 162 -17.11 4.28 25.44
N ARG A 163 -17.81 5.23 24.80
CA ARG A 163 -17.24 6.15 23.80
C ARG A 163 -15.96 6.76 24.38
N LEU A 164 -14.81 6.35 23.87
CA LEU A 164 -13.58 7.10 24.09
C LEU A 164 -13.64 8.38 23.24
N PRO A 165 -13.18 9.53 23.76
CA PRO A 165 -13.12 10.76 23.00
C PRO A 165 -12.23 10.58 21.75
N LYS A 166 -12.56 11.29 20.67
CA LYS A 166 -11.94 11.22 19.32
C LYS A 166 -10.45 11.59 19.24
N GLN A 167 -9.71 11.68 20.35
CA GLN A 167 -8.29 12.02 20.36
C GLN A 167 -7.56 11.12 21.36
N GLN A 168 -6.42 10.60 20.91
CA GLN A 168 -5.47 9.72 21.61
C GLN A 168 -5.73 8.22 21.48
N SER A 169 -5.02 7.56 20.55
CA SER A 169 -3.85 6.74 20.93
C SER A 169 -3.36 5.89 19.75
N GLN A 170 -2.31 6.38 19.07
CA GLN A 170 -1.36 5.51 18.36
C GLN A 170 -0.46 4.82 19.39
N ARG A 171 -1.00 3.91 20.21
CA ARG A 171 -0.18 3.06 21.10
C ARG A 171 -0.58 1.62 20.90
N CYS A 172 0.23 0.90 20.14
CA CYS A 172 0.15 -0.55 19.97
C CYS A 172 0.12 -1.25 21.34
N HIS A 173 -0.95 -1.98 21.65
CA HIS A 173 -1.02 -2.90 22.79
C HIS A 173 -0.94 -4.37 22.35
N PRO A 174 -0.44 -5.29 23.20
CA PRO A 174 0.16 -6.55 22.73
C PRO A 174 -0.80 -7.69 22.40
N TYR A 175 -2.11 -7.53 22.60
CA TYR A 175 -3.05 -8.65 22.60
C TYR A 175 -4.24 -8.41 21.68
N GLY A 176 -4.06 -8.75 20.40
CA GLY A 176 -5.11 -8.86 19.39
C GLY A 176 -4.60 -9.76 18.27
N VAL A 177 -5.39 -10.75 17.86
CA VAL A 177 -4.99 -11.74 16.84
C VAL A 177 -4.56 -10.99 15.58
N LYS A 178 -3.28 -11.15 15.27
CA LYS A 178 -2.51 -10.35 14.33
C LYS A 178 -2.85 -10.77 12.90
N ASN A 179 -3.54 -9.91 12.14
CA ASN A 179 -3.37 -9.85 10.68
C ASN A 179 -1.92 -9.49 10.27
N LEU A 180 -1.04 -9.22 11.26
CA LEU A 180 0.39 -8.95 11.13
C LEU A 180 1.21 -10.13 10.57
N LEU A 181 0.74 -11.38 10.68
CA LEU A 181 1.56 -12.56 10.33
C LEU A 181 1.75 -12.74 8.82
N VAL A 182 0.78 -12.35 8.00
CA VAL A 182 0.85 -12.62 6.55
C VAL A 182 1.61 -11.52 5.80
N THR A 183 1.40 -10.25 6.16
CA THR A 183 2.19 -9.13 5.61
C THR A 183 3.67 -9.25 6.01
N ALA A 184 3.96 -9.70 7.23
CA ALA A 184 5.33 -9.95 7.67
C ALA A 184 6.02 -11.09 6.89
N SER A 185 5.26 -12.09 6.43
CA SER A 185 5.81 -13.21 5.64
C SER A 185 6.21 -12.78 4.22
N VAL A 186 5.41 -11.92 3.58
CA VAL A 186 5.77 -11.28 2.31
C VAL A 186 7.00 -10.38 2.48
N LEU A 187 7.08 -9.66 3.60
CA LEU A 187 8.27 -8.86 3.97
C LEU A 187 9.53 -9.73 4.09
N LEU A 188 9.41 -10.90 4.72
CA LEU A 188 10.52 -11.84 4.89
C LEU A 188 11.03 -12.38 3.55
N LEU A 189 10.11 -12.72 2.64
CA LEU A 189 10.43 -13.20 1.29
C LEU A 189 11.15 -12.13 0.45
N LEU A 190 10.64 -10.90 0.46
CA LEU A 190 11.25 -9.78 -0.27
C LEU A 190 12.61 -9.38 0.31
N HIS A 191 12.75 -9.42 1.64
CA HIS A 191 14.04 -9.18 2.30
C HIS A 191 15.08 -10.26 1.94
N GLN A 192 14.69 -11.52 1.79
CA GLN A 192 15.60 -12.59 1.35
C GLN A 192 16.09 -12.40 -0.10
N VAL A 193 15.24 -11.89 -0.99
CA VAL A 193 15.60 -11.65 -2.40
C VAL A 193 16.63 -10.51 -2.51
N LEU A 194 16.41 -9.40 -1.79
CA LEU A 194 17.29 -8.23 -1.85
C LEU A 194 18.64 -8.44 -1.15
N TRP A 195 18.71 -9.31 -0.13
CA TRP A 195 19.93 -9.51 0.66
C TRP A 195 20.92 -10.53 0.07
N ARG A 196 20.50 -11.40 -0.86
CA ARG A 196 21.39 -12.39 -1.51
C ARG A 196 22.41 -11.82 -2.50
N ARG A 197 22.39 -10.51 -2.77
CA ARG A 197 23.35 -9.81 -3.64
C ARG A 197 24.49 -9.10 -2.88
N ARG A 198 24.65 -9.36 -1.58
CA ARG A 198 25.82 -8.93 -0.79
C ARG A 198 26.86 -10.03 -0.69
#